data_AF-J0WS17-F1
#
_entry.id   AF-J0WS17-F1
#
_cell.length_a   1.000
_cell.length_b   1.000
_cell.length_c   1.000
_cell.angle_alpha   90.00
_cell.angle_beta   90.00
_cell.angle_gamma   90.00
#
_symmetry.space_group_name_H-M   'P 1'
#
loop_
_entity.id
_entity.type
_entity.pdbx_description
1 polymer ?
#
loop_
_entity_poly.entity_id
_entity_poly.type
_entity_poly.pdbx_seq_one_letter_code
_entity_poly.pdbx_strand_id
1 'polypeptide(L)'
;MRTLTVILLGCRPLVFPHLLRDDLREQLIWCLVQMLNSNTGRDDYEWSDGVSRPRRPGDGHRVRIWMSYLMFHMSISVAVGFLESILNGPDSTPDDGARFSAGFEYALLPALNNALDLAQEAHLTTSAVLTLTSWAFYVHQRMADPKPELHRATRLELERLGKAAKSSDRWAWPTLQGALYKMYSVRTCYGPSCGKGLHQTLDGRPLQLCARCKFTQYCSRECQRADWKYATWPHKDFCPILRVLGPTLKGSLAEFGAAIHATHSGELKIPIDVMNRFSTWAISRGTVSNKLPGSDPGTDL
;
A
#
# COMPACT_ATOMS: atom_id res chain seq x y z
N MET A 1 -12.22 -0.68 -14.21
CA MET A 1 -11.01 -0.62 -13.36
C MET A 1 -10.23 0.69 -13.49
N ARG A 2 -9.72 1.11 -14.66
CA ARG A 2 -8.89 2.35 -14.76
C ARG A 2 -9.54 3.62 -14.15
N THR A 3 -10.80 3.90 -14.46
CA THR A 3 -11.54 5.02 -13.85
C THR A 3 -11.66 4.86 -12.34
N LEU A 4 -11.93 3.63 -11.87
CA LEU A 4 -12.01 3.32 -10.46
C LEU A 4 -10.66 3.53 -9.76
N THR A 5 -9.54 3.17 -10.39
CA THR A 5 -8.18 3.45 -9.91
C THR A 5 -7.98 4.95 -9.70
N VAL A 6 -8.33 5.79 -10.68
CA VAL A 6 -8.21 7.26 -10.57
C VAL A 6 -9.08 7.81 -9.43
N ILE A 7 -10.32 7.35 -9.33
CA ILE A 7 -11.24 7.73 -8.26
C ILE A 7 -10.69 7.30 -6.89
N LEU A 8 -10.13 6.09 -6.79
CA LEU A 8 -9.54 5.58 -5.57
C LEU A 8 -8.33 6.41 -5.13
N LEU A 9 -7.45 6.80 -6.06
CA LEU A 9 -6.29 7.66 -5.75
C LEU A 9 -6.74 9.04 -5.21
N GLY A 10 -7.81 9.62 -5.77
CA GLY A 10 -8.32 10.93 -5.38
C GLY A 10 -9.11 10.91 -4.06
N CYS A 11 -9.99 9.91 -3.90
CA CYS A 11 -11.07 9.90 -2.92
C CYS A 11 -11.10 8.62 -2.09
N ARG A 12 -9.96 7.95 -1.88
CA ARG A 12 -9.87 6.66 -1.17
C ARG A 12 -10.71 6.59 0.12
N PRO A 13 -10.63 7.56 1.05
CA PRO A 13 -11.34 7.45 2.32
C PRO A 13 -12.87 7.39 2.17
N LEU A 14 -13.40 7.90 1.06
CA LEU A 14 -14.84 7.87 0.74
C LEU A 14 -15.18 6.61 -0.06
N VAL A 15 -14.34 6.23 -1.02
CA VAL A 15 -14.67 5.20 -2.02
C VAL A 15 -14.33 3.80 -1.52
N PHE A 16 -13.16 3.60 -0.91
CA PHE A 16 -12.68 2.27 -0.55
C PHE A 16 -13.61 1.51 0.40
N PRO A 17 -14.20 2.12 1.45
CA PRO A 17 -15.18 1.44 2.30
C PRO A 17 -16.38 0.89 1.53
N HIS A 18 -16.82 1.58 0.47
CA HIS A 18 -17.91 1.10 -0.39
C HIS A 18 -17.47 -0.06 -1.29
N LEU A 19 -16.22 -0.06 -1.76
CA LEU A 19 -15.66 -1.19 -2.53
C LEU A 19 -15.49 -2.46 -1.70
N LEU A 20 -15.49 -2.35 -0.37
CA LEU A 20 -15.39 -3.47 0.55
C LEU A 20 -16.75 -4.11 0.90
N ARG A 21 -17.87 -3.53 0.47
CA ARG A 21 -19.19 -4.16 0.61
C ARG A 21 -19.23 -5.46 -0.17
N ASP A 22 -19.80 -6.52 0.40
CA ASP A 22 -19.67 -7.89 -0.12
C ASP A 22 -20.08 -8.00 -1.60
N ASP A 23 -21.22 -7.43 -1.98
CA ASP A 23 -21.75 -7.46 -3.34
C ASP A 23 -20.82 -6.80 -4.38
N LEU A 24 -20.26 -5.64 -4.05
CA LEU A 24 -19.35 -4.91 -4.94
C LEU A 24 -17.95 -5.53 -4.93
N ARG A 25 -17.46 -5.93 -3.76
CA ARG A 25 -16.14 -6.54 -3.57
C ARG A 25 -16.02 -7.82 -4.38
N GLU A 26 -17.03 -8.68 -4.31
CA GLU A 26 -17.10 -9.93 -5.06
C GLU A 26 -17.05 -9.69 -6.58
N GLN A 27 -17.86 -8.76 -7.09
CA GLN A 27 -17.85 -8.40 -8.52
C GLN A 27 -16.49 -7.83 -8.97
N LEU A 28 -15.86 -7.00 -8.13
CA LEU A 28 -14.54 -6.43 -8.41
C LEU A 28 -13.47 -7.51 -8.44
N ILE A 29 -13.49 -8.45 -7.51
CA ILE A 29 -12.55 -9.57 -7.47
C ILE A 29 -12.75 -10.48 -8.66
N TRP A 30 -14.00 -10.81 -9.02
CA TRP A 30 -14.28 -11.55 -10.24
C TRP A 30 -13.68 -10.84 -11.46
N CYS A 31 -13.91 -9.53 -11.61
CA CYS A 31 -13.31 -8.77 -12.71
C CYS A 31 -11.78 -8.82 -12.68
N LEU A 32 -11.15 -8.72 -11.50
CA LEU A 32 -9.69 -8.79 -11.36
C LEU A 32 -9.17 -10.16 -11.77
N VAL A 33 -9.79 -11.25 -11.31
CA VAL A 33 -9.41 -12.62 -11.69
C VAL A 33 -9.47 -12.78 -13.20
N GLN A 34 -10.55 -12.33 -13.86
CA GLN A 34 -10.67 -12.40 -15.32
C GLN A 34 -9.59 -11.59 -16.04
N MET A 35 -9.27 -10.39 -15.54
CA MET A 35 -8.23 -9.53 -16.13
C MET A 35 -6.82 -10.08 -15.92
N LEU A 36 -6.53 -10.71 -14.77
CA LEU A 36 -5.25 -11.33 -14.45
C LEU A 36 -5.06 -12.65 -15.22
N ASN A 37 -6.15 -13.38 -15.47
CA ASN A 37 -6.15 -14.56 -16.34
C ASN A 37 -6.08 -14.21 -17.83
N SER A 38 -6.15 -12.91 -18.17
CA SER A 38 -6.29 -12.40 -19.53
C SER A 38 -7.34 -13.13 -20.36
N ASN A 39 -8.43 -13.57 -19.72
CA ASN A 39 -9.50 -14.34 -20.33
C ASN A 39 -9.01 -15.57 -21.13
N THR A 40 -7.98 -16.28 -20.64
CA THR A 40 -7.52 -17.58 -21.17
C THR A 40 -8.57 -18.70 -21.12
N GLY A 41 -9.82 -18.40 -20.74
CA GLY A 41 -10.92 -19.35 -20.66
C GLY A 41 -10.93 -20.20 -19.39
N ARG A 42 -9.92 -20.07 -18.52
CA ARG A 42 -9.88 -20.73 -17.22
C ARG A 42 -10.76 -19.98 -16.23
N ASP A 43 -12.05 -20.31 -16.22
CA ASP A 43 -12.96 -20.02 -15.10
C ASP A 43 -13.23 -21.30 -14.31
N ASP A 44 -12.19 -22.11 -14.16
CA ASP A 44 -12.20 -23.41 -13.47
C ASP A 44 -12.23 -23.21 -11.94
N TYR A 45 -12.57 -22.00 -11.48
CA TYR A 45 -12.43 -21.60 -10.10
C TYR A 45 -13.65 -22.00 -9.27
N GLU A 46 -13.42 -22.82 -8.25
CA GLU A 46 -14.40 -23.11 -7.22
C GLU A 46 -14.49 -21.90 -6.28
N TRP A 47 -15.48 -21.05 -6.52
CA TRP A 47 -15.86 -19.99 -5.59
C TRP A 47 -16.39 -20.62 -4.30
N SER A 48 -15.92 -20.13 -3.16
CA SER A 48 -16.26 -20.63 -1.83
C SER A 48 -17.77 -20.82 -1.66
N ASP A 49 -18.19 -21.97 -1.13
CA ASP A 49 -19.59 -22.25 -0.81
C ASP A 49 -20.14 -21.15 0.12
N GLY A 50 -21.12 -20.38 -0.37
CA GLY A 50 -21.71 -19.24 0.34
C GLY A 50 -21.44 -17.88 -0.31
N VAL A 51 -20.46 -17.79 -1.21
CA VAL A 51 -20.36 -16.67 -2.15
C VAL A 51 -21.42 -16.92 -3.23
N SER A 52 -22.42 -16.04 -3.31
CA SER A 52 -23.51 -16.20 -4.28
C SER A 52 -22.95 -16.05 -5.67
N ARG A 53 -22.47 -17.15 -6.29
CA ARG A 53 -21.76 -17.21 -7.60
C ARG A 53 -21.99 -15.91 -8.32
N PRO A 54 -21.01 -14.99 -8.33
CA PRO A 54 -21.26 -13.60 -8.70
C PRO A 54 -22.01 -13.68 -10.00
N ARG A 55 -23.27 -13.21 -10.03
CA ARG A 55 -24.16 -13.43 -11.18
C ARG A 55 -23.31 -13.07 -12.38
N ARG A 56 -22.85 -14.08 -13.14
CA ARG A 56 -22.05 -13.84 -14.34
C ARG A 56 -22.89 -12.83 -15.09
N PRO A 57 -22.34 -11.67 -15.50
CA PRO A 57 -23.12 -10.72 -16.29
C PRO A 57 -23.76 -11.56 -17.40
N GLY A 58 -25.10 -11.71 -17.36
CA GLY A 58 -25.84 -12.96 -17.62
C GLY A 58 -25.27 -13.92 -18.67
N ASP A 59 -25.52 -15.23 -18.56
CA ASP A 59 -25.01 -16.32 -19.43
C ASP A 59 -25.17 -16.14 -20.97
N GLY A 60 -25.75 -15.03 -21.46
CA GLY A 60 -25.74 -14.58 -22.86
C GLY A 60 -24.80 -13.41 -23.20
N HIS A 61 -24.11 -12.79 -22.24
CA HIS A 61 -23.11 -11.77 -22.50
C HIS A 61 -21.75 -12.44 -22.67
N ARG A 62 -21.47 -12.87 -23.91
CA ARG A 62 -20.08 -13.05 -24.35
C ARG A 62 -19.28 -11.84 -23.89
N VAL A 63 -18.20 -12.10 -23.17
CA VAL A 63 -17.21 -11.10 -22.77
C VAL A 63 -16.92 -10.25 -24.01
N ARG A 64 -17.39 -9.00 -23.98
CA ARG A 64 -17.55 -8.18 -25.19
C ARG A 64 -16.21 -8.01 -25.92
N ILE A 65 -16.28 -7.77 -27.23
CA ILE A 65 -15.18 -7.56 -28.19
C ILE A 65 -14.08 -6.57 -27.70
N TRP A 66 -14.37 -5.72 -26.70
CA TRP A 66 -13.36 -4.91 -26.03
C TRP A 66 -12.32 -5.73 -25.25
N MET A 67 -12.34 -7.07 -25.29
CA MET A 67 -11.26 -7.96 -24.83
C MET A 67 -10.51 -8.64 -26.01
N SER A 68 -10.26 -7.93 -27.11
CA SER A 68 -9.38 -8.37 -28.21
C SER A 68 -7.89 -8.41 -27.79
N TYR A 69 -6.99 -8.87 -28.66
CA TYR A 69 -5.54 -9.01 -28.36
C TYR A 69 -4.87 -7.73 -27.80
N LEU A 70 -5.22 -6.54 -28.32
CA LEU A 70 -4.71 -5.28 -27.77
C LEU A 70 -5.13 -5.05 -26.31
N MET A 71 -6.26 -5.65 -25.92
CA MET A 71 -6.85 -5.56 -24.60
C MET A 71 -6.35 -6.66 -23.66
N PHE A 72 -5.70 -7.71 -24.17
CA PHE A 72 -4.98 -8.71 -23.37
C PHE A 72 -3.92 -8.02 -22.48
N HIS A 73 -2.96 -7.32 -23.09
CA HIS A 73 -1.87 -6.66 -22.37
C HIS A 73 -2.37 -5.53 -21.47
N MET A 74 -3.37 -4.78 -21.94
CA MET A 74 -3.97 -3.71 -21.14
C MET A 74 -4.77 -4.23 -19.95
N SER A 75 -5.37 -5.42 -20.04
CA SER A 75 -6.19 -5.97 -18.94
C SER A 75 -5.34 -6.29 -17.71
N ILE A 76 -4.22 -7.03 -17.86
CA ILE A 76 -3.29 -7.29 -16.76
C ILE A 76 -2.76 -5.97 -16.21
N SER A 77 -2.28 -5.07 -17.08
CA SER A 77 -1.71 -3.79 -16.65
C SER A 77 -2.70 -2.94 -15.84
N VAL A 78 -3.97 -2.90 -16.25
CA VAL A 78 -5.03 -2.18 -15.52
C VAL A 78 -5.36 -2.87 -14.20
N ALA A 79 -5.38 -4.20 -14.14
CA ALA A 79 -5.59 -4.95 -12.90
C ALA A 79 -4.45 -4.69 -11.92
N VAL A 80 -3.20 -4.76 -12.38
CA VAL A 80 -2.02 -4.49 -11.55
C VAL A 80 -2.01 -3.06 -11.05
N GLY A 81 -2.31 -2.06 -11.89
CA GLY A 81 -2.39 -0.67 -11.43
C GLY A 81 -3.49 -0.42 -10.38
N PHE A 82 -4.60 -1.17 -10.46
CA PHE A 82 -5.65 -1.14 -9.42
C PHE A 82 -5.17 -1.79 -8.11
N LEU A 83 -4.56 -2.97 -8.20
CA LEU A 83 -3.97 -3.70 -7.08
C LEU A 83 -2.84 -2.90 -6.40
N GLU A 84 -1.99 -2.23 -7.16
CA GLU A 84 -0.96 -1.31 -6.69
C GLU A 84 -1.59 -0.13 -5.94
N SER A 85 -2.68 0.42 -6.48
CA SER A 85 -3.41 1.51 -5.81
C SER A 85 -4.06 1.06 -4.50
N ILE A 86 -4.45 -0.21 -4.37
CA ILE A 86 -4.93 -0.74 -3.09
C ILE A 86 -3.79 -0.81 -2.06
N LEU A 87 -2.62 -1.35 -2.40
CA LEU A 87 -1.52 -1.49 -1.43
C LEU A 87 -0.80 -0.17 -1.15
N ASN A 88 -0.48 0.58 -2.20
CA ASN A 88 0.48 1.68 -2.17
C ASN A 88 -0.13 3.05 -2.51
N GLY A 89 -1.43 3.11 -2.81
CA GLY A 89 -2.11 4.36 -3.11
C GLY A 89 -2.17 5.34 -1.94
N PRO A 90 -2.45 6.63 -2.19
CA PRO A 90 -2.68 7.61 -1.13
C PRO A 90 -3.75 7.15 -0.15
N ASP A 91 -3.53 7.43 1.14
CA ASP A 91 -4.39 7.01 2.25
C ASP A 91 -4.59 5.50 2.44
N SER A 92 -3.90 4.64 1.70
CA SER A 92 -4.03 3.21 1.93
C SER A 92 -3.46 2.81 3.28
N THR A 93 -4.11 1.87 3.94
CA THR A 93 -3.66 1.32 5.23
C THR A 93 -3.02 -0.06 5.03
N PRO A 94 -2.17 -0.52 5.97
CA PRO A 94 -1.55 -1.85 5.90
C PRO A 94 -2.55 -3.03 5.78
N ASP A 95 -3.78 -2.85 6.28
CA ASP A 95 -4.85 -3.86 6.29
C ASP A 95 -5.75 -3.81 5.05
N ASP A 96 -5.63 -2.79 4.20
CA ASP A 96 -6.51 -2.63 3.03
C ASP A 96 -6.41 -3.82 2.07
N GLY A 97 -5.21 -4.38 1.89
CA GLY A 97 -5.01 -5.60 1.11
C GLY A 97 -5.82 -6.77 1.66
N ALA A 98 -5.76 -7.03 2.96
CA ALA A 98 -6.46 -8.15 3.62
C ALA A 98 -7.95 -7.96 3.57
N ARG A 99 -8.43 -6.77 3.89
CA ARG A 99 -9.86 -6.47 3.85
C ARG A 99 -10.42 -6.64 2.44
N PHE A 100 -9.64 -6.23 1.44
CA PHE A 100 -10.03 -6.42 0.06
C PHE A 100 -10.05 -7.89 -0.35
N SER A 101 -9.00 -8.67 -0.07
CA SER A 101 -8.91 -10.07 -0.52
C SER A 101 -9.58 -11.11 0.38
N ALA A 102 -10.03 -10.74 1.58
CA ALA A 102 -10.54 -11.67 2.58
C ALA A 102 -11.72 -12.49 2.05
N GLY A 103 -11.56 -13.82 2.02
CA GLY A 103 -12.55 -14.79 1.54
C GLY A 103 -12.36 -15.20 0.08
N PHE A 104 -11.40 -14.59 -0.62
CA PHE A 104 -11.15 -14.77 -2.05
C PHE A 104 -9.69 -15.16 -2.35
N GLU A 105 -8.96 -15.63 -1.33
CA GLU A 105 -7.56 -15.96 -1.46
C GLU A 105 -7.33 -17.11 -2.47
N TYR A 106 -8.12 -18.18 -2.34
CA TYR A 106 -8.31 -19.19 -3.38
C TYR A 106 -9.16 -18.59 -4.49
N ALA A 107 -8.66 -17.66 -5.27
CA ALA A 107 -9.25 -17.21 -6.54
C ALA A 107 -8.23 -16.26 -7.12
N LEU A 108 -7.81 -15.33 -6.26
CA LEU A 108 -6.75 -14.38 -6.54
C LEU A 108 -5.39 -15.05 -6.72
N LEU A 109 -4.97 -15.99 -5.86
CA LEU A 109 -3.60 -16.52 -5.93
C LEU A 109 -3.23 -17.13 -7.30
N PRO A 110 -3.96 -18.12 -7.82
CA PRO A 110 -3.65 -18.67 -9.14
C PRO A 110 -3.84 -17.66 -10.28
N ALA A 111 -4.76 -16.70 -10.18
CA ALA A 111 -4.86 -15.63 -11.17
C ALA A 111 -3.61 -14.73 -11.16
N LEU A 112 -3.08 -14.42 -9.97
CA LEU A 112 -1.81 -13.70 -9.80
C LEU A 112 -0.63 -14.51 -10.34
N ASN A 113 -0.58 -15.82 -10.09
CA ASN A 113 0.45 -16.69 -10.67
C ASN A 113 0.38 -16.70 -12.20
N ASN A 114 -0.81 -16.82 -12.79
CA ASN A 114 -1.00 -16.77 -14.23
C ASN A 114 -0.58 -15.41 -14.81
N ALA A 115 -0.91 -14.30 -14.15
CA ALA A 115 -0.45 -12.97 -14.58
C ALA A 115 1.09 -12.83 -14.52
N LEU A 116 1.75 -13.52 -13.58
CA LEU A 116 3.21 -13.59 -13.51
C LEU A 116 3.83 -14.43 -14.63
N ASP A 117 3.20 -15.56 -15.01
CA ASP A 117 3.62 -16.34 -16.17
C ASP A 117 3.54 -15.51 -17.46
N LEU A 118 2.48 -14.70 -17.59
CA LEU A 118 2.25 -13.82 -18.74
C LEU A 118 3.05 -12.50 -18.68
N ALA A 119 3.79 -12.22 -17.60
CA ALA A 119 4.37 -10.90 -17.36
C ALA A 119 5.36 -10.45 -18.46
N GLN A 120 6.15 -11.38 -18.98
CA GLN A 120 7.12 -11.09 -20.05
C GLN A 120 6.41 -10.78 -21.37
N GLU A 121 5.44 -11.62 -21.76
CA GLU A 121 4.62 -11.41 -22.97
C GLU A 121 3.79 -10.13 -22.86
N ALA A 122 3.33 -9.80 -21.64
CA ALA A 122 2.59 -8.58 -21.36
C ALA A 122 3.46 -7.32 -21.21
N HIS A 123 4.78 -7.44 -21.37
CA HIS A 123 5.73 -6.34 -21.21
C HIS A 123 5.50 -5.55 -19.90
N LEU A 124 5.19 -6.27 -18.81
CA LEU A 124 4.97 -5.64 -17.52
C LEU A 124 6.26 -4.98 -17.02
N THR A 125 6.12 -3.81 -16.40
CA THR A 125 7.25 -3.13 -15.77
C THR A 125 7.72 -3.91 -14.54
N THR A 126 8.96 -3.66 -14.09
CA THR A 126 9.47 -4.22 -12.83
C THR A 126 8.56 -3.90 -11.64
N SER A 127 8.00 -2.68 -11.57
CA SER A 127 7.06 -2.29 -10.50
C SER A 127 5.77 -3.13 -10.54
N ALA A 128 5.26 -3.40 -11.74
CA ALA A 128 4.07 -4.23 -11.92
C ALA A 128 4.31 -5.68 -11.49
N VAL A 129 5.47 -6.25 -11.84
CA VAL A 129 5.87 -7.60 -11.38
C VAL A 129 6.01 -7.64 -9.86
N LEU A 130 6.67 -6.65 -9.24
CA LEU A 130 6.79 -6.56 -7.78
C LEU A 130 5.44 -6.40 -7.07
N THR A 131 4.49 -5.71 -7.70
CA THR A 131 3.12 -5.62 -7.19
C THR A 131 2.44 -6.98 -7.20
N LEU A 132 2.54 -7.73 -8.31
CA LEU A 132 1.98 -9.08 -8.42
C LEU A 132 2.60 -10.05 -7.40
N THR A 133 3.92 -10.04 -7.23
CA THR A 133 4.59 -10.91 -6.25
C THR A 133 4.19 -10.54 -4.83
N SER A 134 4.08 -9.25 -4.52
CA SER A 134 3.62 -8.77 -3.20
C SER A 134 2.20 -9.26 -2.90
N TRP A 135 1.27 -9.15 -3.85
CA TRP A 135 -0.08 -9.67 -3.71
C TRP A 135 -0.13 -11.19 -3.58
N ALA A 136 0.62 -11.93 -4.41
CA ALA A 136 0.64 -13.39 -4.37
C ALA A 136 1.14 -13.89 -3.00
N PHE A 137 2.21 -13.30 -2.49
CA PHE A 137 2.70 -13.60 -1.15
C PHE A 137 1.67 -13.27 -0.07
N TYR A 138 1.11 -12.08 -0.13
CA TYR A 138 0.15 -11.59 0.86
C TYR A 138 -1.09 -12.48 0.97
N VAL A 139 -1.66 -12.85 -0.17
CA VAL A 139 -2.80 -13.77 -0.27
C VAL A 139 -2.42 -15.15 0.26
N HIS A 140 -1.30 -15.71 -0.20
CA HIS A 140 -0.83 -17.04 0.21
C HIS A 140 -0.60 -17.15 1.73
N GLN A 141 -0.06 -16.10 2.37
CA GLN A 141 0.15 -16.12 3.83
C GLN A 141 -1.15 -16.34 4.62
N ARG A 142 -2.29 -15.88 4.09
CA ARG A 142 -3.59 -15.93 4.77
C ARG A 142 -4.40 -17.21 4.52
N MET A 143 -3.98 -18.02 3.55
CA MET A 143 -4.66 -19.27 3.22
C MET A 143 -4.45 -20.32 4.32
N ALA A 144 -5.42 -21.21 4.49
CA ALA A 144 -5.27 -22.42 5.28
C ALA A 144 -4.49 -23.48 4.48
N ASP A 145 -3.92 -24.46 5.17
CA ASP A 145 -3.29 -25.60 4.50
C ASP A 145 -4.37 -26.61 4.01
N PRO A 146 -4.15 -27.27 2.86
CA PRO A 146 -3.00 -27.13 1.96
C PRO A 146 -3.09 -25.87 1.07
N LYS A 147 -1.96 -25.18 0.91
CA LYS A 147 -1.85 -23.97 0.08
C LYS A 147 -1.41 -24.32 -1.35
N PRO A 148 -1.98 -23.67 -2.38
CA PRO A 148 -1.45 -23.76 -3.75
C PRO A 148 -0.01 -23.26 -3.82
N GLU A 149 0.76 -23.79 -4.78
CA GLU A 149 2.16 -23.37 -4.95
C GLU A 149 2.28 -21.88 -5.33
N LEU A 150 3.21 -21.17 -4.70
CA LEU A 150 3.62 -19.83 -5.10
C LEU A 150 4.42 -19.86 -6.41
N HIS A 151 4.09 -18.96 -7.33
CA HIS A 151 4.88 -18.75 -8.54
C HIS A 151 6.37 -18.48 -8.22
N ARG A 152 7.26 -18.97 -9.09
CA ARG A 152 8.73 -18.90 -8.90
C ARG A 152 9.23 -17.47 -8.63
N ALA A 153 8.73 -16.48 -9.36
CA ALA A 153 9.12 -15.08 -9.16
C ALA A 153 8.81 -14.59 -7.74
N THR A 154 7.66 -14.99 -7.18
CA THR A 154 7.28 -14.65 -5.80
C THR A 154 8.21 -15.31 -4.81
N ARG A 155 8.54 -16.60 -4.99
CA ARG A 155 9.49 -17.31 -4.11
C ARG A 155 10.88 -16.67 -4.11
N LEU A 156 11.40 -16.34 -5.30
CA LEU A 156 12.69 -15.67 -5.43
C LEU A 156 12.70 -14.28 -4.76
N GLU A 157 11.61 -13.53 -4.89
CA GLU A 157 11.48 -12.23 -4.23
C GLU A 157 11.45 -12.37 -2.71
N LEU A 158 10.77 -13.39 -2.18
CA LEU A 158 10.79 -13.69 -0.74
C LEU A 158 12.17 -14.09 -0.23
N GLU A 159 12.89 -14.92 -0.98
CA GLU A 159 14.28 -15.24 -0.65
C GLU A 159 15.16 -14.00 -0.66
N ARG A 160 14.97 -13.10 -1.65
CA ARG A 160 15.69 -11.83 -1.74
C ARG A 160 15.41 -10.95 -0.52
N LEU A 161 14.14 -10.79 -0.16
CA LEU A 161 13.72 -10.04 1.03
C LEU A 161 14.22 -10.69 2.33
N GLY A 162 14.18 -12.01 2.44
CA GLY A 162 14.68 -12.76 3.60
C GLY A 162 16.20 -12.67 3.76
N LYS A 163 16.96 -12.68 2.65
CA LYS A 163 18.42 -12.43 2.66
C LYS A 163 18.71 -10.98 3.07
N ALA A 164 17.98 -10.03 2.50
CA ALA A 164 18.12 -8.61 2.84
C ALA A 164 17.84 -8.33 4.32
N ALA A 165 16.81 -8.95 4.90
CA ALA A 165 16.45 -8.80 6.31
C ALA A 165 17.52 -9.29 7.30
N LYS A 166 18.40 -10.22 6.89
CA LYS A 166 19.46 -10.79 7.75
C LYS A 166 20.75 -9.97 7.77
N SER A 167 20.95 -9.06 6.82
CA SER A 167 22.13 -8.18 6.79
C SER A 167 21.88 -6.91 7.61
N SER A 168 22.52 -6.78 8.76
CA SER A 168 22.22 -5.80 9.81
C SER A 168 22.48 -4.32 9.45
N ASP A 169 23.39 -4.02 8.52
CA ASP A 169 24.03 -2.68 8.53
C ASP A 169 23.58 -1.69 7.44
N ARG A 170 22.82 -2.11 6.41
CA ARG A 170 22.46 -1.22 5.28
C ARG A 170 20.99 -1.28 4.83
N TRP A 171 20.19 -2.18 5.40
CA TRP A 171 18.84 -2.46 4.91
C TRP A 171 17.71 -1.75 5.67
N ALA A 172 18.05 -0.91 6.65
CA ALA A 172 17.06 -0.03 7.26
C ALA A 172 16.56 1.03 6.26
N TRP A 173 17.33 1.41 5.23
CA TRP A 173 16.98 2.54 4.38
C TRP A 173 15.81 2.27 3.43
N PRO A 174 15.74 1.14 2.69
CA PRO A 174 14.56 0.86 1.86
C PRO A 174 13.27 0.82 2.68
N THR A 175 13.32 0.15 3.85
CA THR A 175 12.19 0.04 4.76
C THR A 175 11.80 1.41 5.32
N LEU A 176 12.78 2.21 5.73
CA LEU A 176 12.56 3.57 6.24
C LEU A 176 12.02 4.50 5.14
N GLN A 177 12.59 4.47 3.94
CA GLN A 177 12.15 5.25 2.78
C GLN A 177 10.70 4.89 2.44
N GLY A 178 10.40 3.59 2.35
CA GLY A 178 9.05 3.10 2.09
C GLY A 178 8.05 3.53 3.17
N ALA A 179 8.42 3.40 4.45
CA ALA A 179 7.60 3.83 5.57
C ALA A 179 7.33 5.35 5.55
N LEU A 180 8.37 6.16 5.30
CA LEU A 180 8.22 7.62 5.19
C LEU A 180 7.41 8.03 3.95
N TYR A 181 7.62 7.38 2.81
CA TYR A 181 6.84 7.62 1.59
C TYR A 181 5.36 7.31 1.81
N LYS A 182 5.08 6.21 2.51
CA LYS A 182 3.72 5.83 2.92
C LYS A 182 3.10 6.90 3.80
N MET A 183 3.79 7.30 4.86
CA MET A 183 3.36 8.36 5.79
C MET A 183 3.12 9.69 5.06
N TYR A 184 3.99 10.06 4.12
CA TYR A 184 3.85 11.26 3.30
C TYR A 184 2.62 11.22 2.38
N SER A 185 2.25 10.01 1.93
CA SER A 185 1.11 9.77 1.04
C SER A 185 -0.23 9.67 1.79
N VAL A 186 -0.22 9.65 3.13
CA VAL A 186 -1.43 9.68 3.96
C VAL A 186 -1.89 11.14 4.14
N ARG A 187 -3.13 11.41 3.71
CA ARG A 187 -3.79 12.73 3.72
C ARG A 187 -4.66 12.95 4.96
N THR A 188 -4.14 12.56 6.13
CA THR A 188 -4.77 12.78 7.44
C THR A 188 -3.96 13.72 8.33
N CYS A 189 -4.63 14.31 9.31
CA CYS A 189 -4.03 15.15 10.34
C CYS A 189 -3.05 14.35 11.21
N TYR A 190 -1.87 14.91 11.45
CA TYR A 190 -0.82 14.36 12.32
C TYR A 190 -1.01 14.73 13.80
N GLY A 191 -2.03 15.51 14.13
CA GLY A 191 -2.36 15.82 15.53
C GLY A 191 -2.62 14.52 16.32
N PRO A 192 -2.03 14.37 17.53
CA PRO A 192 -2.30 13.23 18.40
C PRO A 192 -3.81 13.03 18.57
N SER A 193 -4.27 11.78 18.41
CA SER A 193 -5.67 11.36 18.53
C SER A 193 -6.67 12.04 17.57
N CYS A 194 -6.20 12.78 16.55
CA CYS A 194 -7.09 13.48 15.62
C CYS A 194 -7.49 12.60 14.42
N GLY A 195 -6.53 12.19 13.60
CA GLY A 195 -6.76 11.31 12.45
C GLY A 195 -7.68 11.84 11.34
N LYS A 196 -8.20 13.08 11.46
CA LYS A 196 -9.12 13.67 10.47
C LYS A 196 -8.48 13.70 9.08
N GLY A 197 -9.16 13.14 8.10
CA GLY A 197 -8.79 13.17 6.69
C GLY A 197 -9.14 14.50 6.03
N LEU A 198 -8.60 14.70 4.82
CA LEU A 198 -8.88 15.86 3.96
C LEU A 198 -10.38 16.16 3.80
N HIS A 199 -11.22 15.12 3.68
CA HIS A 199 -12.67 15.26 3.48
C HIS A 199 -13.47 15.49 4.77
N GLN A 200 -12.81 15.52 5.93
CA GLN A 200 -13.46 15.68 7.25
C GLN A 200 -13.20 17.08 7.85
N THR A 201 -12.57 17.99 7.09
CA THR A 201 -12.42 19.39 7.51
C THR A 201 -13.75 20.11 7.31
N LEU A 202 -14.21 20.85 8.32
CA LEU A 202 -15.54 21.51 8.31
C LEU A 202 -15.72 22.45 7.11
N ASP A 203 -14.63 23.06 6.66
CA ASP A 203 -14.63 24.06 5.58
C ASP A 203 -14.21 23.48 4.22
N GLY A 204 -13.98 22.15 4.12
CA GLY A 204 -13.39 21.52 2.94
C GLY A 204 -11.97 21.98 2.60
N ARG A 205 -11.34 22.75 3.50
CA ARG A 205 -9.99 23.28 3.30
C ARG A 205 -8.94 22.17 3.39
N PRO A 206 -7.85 22.27 2.59
CA PRO A 206 -6.73 21.35 2.69
C PRO A 206 -6.05 21.46 4.05
N LEU A 207 -5.52 20.33 4.52
CA LEU A 207 -4.72 20.26 5.74
C LEU A 207 -3.46 21.13 5.57
N GLN A 208 -3.12 21.87 6.63
CA GLN A 208 -1.99 22.79 6.62
C GLN A 208 -0.68 22.03 6.87
N LEU A 209 0.27 22.12 5.94
CA LEU A 209 1.59 21.49 6.10
C LEU A 209 2.43 22.26 7.13
N CYS A 210 3.25 21.52 7.89
CA CYS A 210 4.28 22.12 8.74
C CYS A 210 5.19 23.02 7.89
N ALA A 211 5.30 24.30 8.26
CA ALA A 211 6.04 25.28 7.47
C ALA A 211 7.54 24.95 7.30
N ARG A 212 8.12 24.17 8.24
CA ARG A 212 9.55 23.84 8.24
C ARG A 212 9.90 22.57 7.46
N CYS A 213 9.21 21.45 7.71
CA CYS A 213 9.53 20.18 7.04
C CYS A 213 8.69 19.89 5.80
N LYS A 214 7.51 20.53 5.65
CA LYS A 214 6.54 20.28 4.57
C LYS A 214 6.10 18.81 4.45
N PHE A 215 6.28 18.01 5.50
CA PHE A 215 5.97 16.59 5.54
C PHE A 215 4.65 16.32 6.29
N THR A 216 4.59 16.68 7.58
CA THR A 216 3.39 16.50 8.40
C THR A 216 2.36 17.58 8.11
N GLN A 217 1.07 17.26 8.23
CA GLN A 217 -0.03 18.19 7.98
C GLN A 217 -1.08 18.16 9.11
N TYR A 218 -1.81 19.26 9.28
CA TYR A 218 -2.70 19.45 10.43
C TYR A 218 -4.01 20.11 10.00
N CYS A 219 -5.10 19.72 10.66
CA CYS A 219 -6.40 20.39 10.46
C CYS A 219 -6.49 21.73 11.20
N SER A 220 -5.64 21.97 12.20
CA SER A 220 -5.65 23.20 13.00
C SER A 220 -4.28 23.49 13.64
N ARG A 221 -4.10 24.71 14.16
CA ARG A 221 -2.87 25.11 14.89
C ARG A 221 -2.74 24.37 16.21
N GLU A 222 -3.85 24.02 16.84
CA GLU A 222 -3.91 23.26 18.09
C GLU A 222 -3.36 21.86 17.89
N CYS A 223 -3.77 21.17 16.81
CA CYS A 223 -3.20 19.86 16.44
C CYS A 223 -1.70 19.93 16.20
N GLN A 224 -1.22 20.98 15.52
CA GLN A 224 0.22 21.18 15.29
C GLN A 224 0.98 21.40 16.60
N ARG A 225 0.45 22.23 17.52
CA ARG A 225 1.06 22.48 18.84
C ARG A 225 1.09 21.23 19.71
N ALA A 226 0.05 20.41 19.64
CA ALA A 226 -0.03 19.13 20.35
C ALA A 226 1.02 18.14 19.83
N ASP A 227 1.12 17.96 18.50
CA ASP A 227 2.14 17.08 17.89
C ASP A 227 3.57 17.56 18.19
N TRP A 228 3.79 18.88 18.19
CA TRP A 228 5.09 19.48 18.53
C TRP A 228 5.60 19.08 19.92
N LYS A 229 4.70 18.86 20.89
CA LYS A 229 5.02 18.56 22.29
C LYS A 229 4.59 17.15 22.70
N TYR A 230 4.23 16.29 21.75
CA TYR A 230 3.72 14.96 22.07
C TYR A 230 4.75 14.13 22.85
N ALA A 231 4.33 13.49 23.95
CA ALA A 231 5.25 12.91 24.93
C ALA A 231 6.14 11.81 24.33
N THR A 232 5.54 10.88 23.58
CA THR A 232 6.26 9.71 23.04
C THR A 232 7.11 10.06 21.82
N TRP A 233 6.59 10.89 20.93
CA TRP A 233 7.18 11.18 19.61
C TRP A 233 6.98 12.66 19.22
N PRO A 234 7.62 13.62 19.90
CA PRO A 234 7.37 15.03 19.64
C PRO A 234 7.92 15.42 18.27
N HIS A 235 7.07 16.02 17.42
CA HIS A 235 7.45 16.40 16.05
C HIS A 235 8.69 17.29 15.99
N LYS A 236 8.96 18.09 17.03
CA LYS A 236 10.13 18.98 17.09
C LYS A 236 11.47 18.25 16.92
N ASP A 237 11.56 17.01 17.39
CA ASP A 237 12.76 16.18 17.32
C ASP A 237 12.98 15.67 15.88
N PHE A 238 11.89 15.39 15.16
CA PHE A 238 11.92 14.77 13.84
C PHE A 238 11.78 15.76 12.69
N CYS A 239 11.25 16.96 12.95
CA CYS A 239 11.07 18.00 11.95
C CYS A 239 12.36 18.35 11.18
N PRO A 240 13.56 18.46 11.80
CA PRO A 240 14.80 18.70 11.08
C PRO A 240 15.19 17.53 10.16
N ILE A 241 14.96 16.28 10.60
CA ILE A 241 15.23 15.06 9.83
C ILE A 241 14.31 15.02 8.60
N LEU A 242 13.01 15.19 8.81
CA LEU A 242 12.00 15.17 7.76
C LEU A 242 12.21 16.28 6.72
N ARG A 243 12.76 17.44 7.12
CA ARG A 243 13.11 18.51 6.19
C ARG A 243 14.19 18.08 5.18
N VAL A 244 15.13 17.23 5.60
CA VAL A 244 16.21 16.73 4.75
C VAL A 244 15.75 15.53 3.92
N LEU A 245 15.02 14.60 4.54
CA LEU A 245 14.61 13.35 3.89
C LEU A 245 13.38 13.51 2.98
N GLY A 246 12.47 14.43 3.29
CA GLY A 246 11.22 14.63 2.54
C GLY A 246 11.40 14.79 1.02
N PRO A 247 12.35 15.64 0.55
CA PRO A 247 12.63 15.80 -0.87
C PRO A 247 13.13 14.53 -1.58
N THR A 248 13.78 13.61 -0.86
CA THR A 248 14.41 12.42 -1.47
C THR A 248 13.51 11.18 -1.47
N LEU A 249 12.30 11.26 -0.90
CA LEU A 249 11.40 10.09 -0.79
C LEU A 249 11.00 9.49 -2.14
N LYS A 250 10.86 10.33 -3.17
CA LYS A 250 10.55 9.90 -4.55
C LYS A 250 11.80 9.57 -5.38
N GLY A 251 12.99 9.80 -4.82
CA GLY A 251 14.25 9.54 -5.48
C GLY A 251 14.70 8.09 -5.34
N SER A 252 15.87 7.81 -5.91
CA SER A 252 16.56 6.53 -5.77
C SER A 252 16.97 6.26 -4.32
N LEU A 253 17.19 4.99 -4.00
CA LEU A 253 17.69 4.59 -2.68
C LEU A 253 19.08 5.19 -2.38
N ALA A 254 19.89 5.42 -3.42
CA ALA A 254 21.20 6.05 -3.29
C ALA A 254 21.08 7.53 -2.85
N GLU A 255 20.16 8.29 -3.46
CA GLU A 255 19.87 9.67 -3.07
C GLU A 255 19.32 9.74 -1.64
N PHE A 256 18.42 8.83 -1.27
CA PHE A 256 17.89 8.74 0.07
C PHE A 256 18.97 8.39 1.10
N GLY A 257 19.84 7.41 0.80
CA GLY A 257 20.98 7.05 1.64
C GLY A 257 21.99 8.19 1.82
N ALA A 258 22.29 8.93 0.74
CA ALA A 258 23.14 10.12 0.81
C ALA A 258 22.53 11.20 1.72
N ALA A 259 21.20 11.41 1.66
CA ALA A 259 20.51 12.33 2.54
C ALA A 259 20.58 11.89 4.02
N ILE A 260 20.42 10.59 4.32
CA ILE A 260 20.64 10.05 5.67
C ILE A 260 22.07 10.33 6.13
N HIS A 261 23.08 10.03 5.31
CA HIS A 261 24.47 10.31 5.67
C HIS A 261 24.69 11.80 5.98
N ALA A 262 24.12 12.70 5.19
CA ALA A 262 24.20 14.14 5.42
C ALA A 262 23.56 14.59 6.74
N THR A 263 22.55 13.88 7.26
CA THR A 263 22.00 14.18 8.59
C THR A 263 22.97 13.89 9.74
N HIS A 264 23.90 12.93 9.54
CA HIS A 264 24.92 12.56 10.52
C HIS A 264 26.21 13.37 10.37
N SER A 265 26.72 13.53 9.15
CA SER A 265 28.01 14.18 8.88
C SER A 265 27.92 15.69 8.64
N GLY A 266 26.73 16.20 8.35
CA GLY A 266 26.51 17.60 7.97
C GLY A 266 26.12 18.52 9.13
N GLU A 267 25.51 19.65 8.79
CA GLU A 267 25.16 20.74 9.71
C GLU A 267 24.23 20.33 10.86
N LEU A 268 23.39 19.30 10.66
CA LEU A 268 22.42 18.89 11.67
C LEU A 268 23.04 18.08 12.82
N LYS A 269 24.16 17.38 12.58
CA LYS A 269 24.86 16.51 13.54
C LYS A 269 23.91 15.70 14.41
N ILE A 270 22.94 15.02 13.78
CA ILE A 270 21.86 14.33 14.52
C ILE A 270 22.45 13.13 15.25
N PRO A 271 22.29 13.06 16.59
CA PRO A 271 22.76 11.92 17.37
C PRO A 271 22.17 10.59 16.86
N ILE A 272 22.97 9.53 16.93
CA ILE A 272 22.57 8.20 16.41
C ILE A 272 21.34 7.63 17.14
N ASP A 273 21.20 7.90 18.43
CA ASP A 273 20.04 7.53 19.24
C ASP A 273 18.77 8.21 18.76
N VAL A 274 18.84 9.50 18.38
CA VAL A 274 17.72 10.24 17.80
C VAL A 274 17.33 9.66 16.44
N MET A 275 18.29 9.25 15.62
CA MET A 275 18.02 8.61 14.32
C MET A 275 17.40 7.20 14.48
N ASN A 276 17.89 6.41 15.44
CA ASN A 276 17.32 5.11 15.75
C ASN A 276 15.87 5.24 16.24
N ARG A 277 15.63 6.22 17.12
CA ARG A 277 14.30 6.59 17.60
C ARG A 277 13.40 7.05 16.45
N PHE A 278 13.89 7.90 15.56
CA PHE A 278 13.17 8.34 14.35
C PHE A 278 12.82 7.16 13.42
N SER A 279 13.76 6.24 13.20
CA SER A 279 13.54 5.07 12.34
C SER A 279 12.46 4.17 12.92
N THR A 280 12.49 3.95 14.24
CA THR A 280 11.46 3.19 14.96
C THR A 280 10.08 3.85 14.85
N TRP A 281 10.02 5.18 15.03
CA TRP A 281 8.79 5.95 14.85
C TRP A 281 8.24 5.84 13.43
N ALA A 282 9.09 6.04 12.41
CA ALA A 282 8.68 6.02 11.02
C ALA A 282 8.19 4.62 10.61
N ILE A 283 8.93 3.57 10.99
CA ILE A 283 8.53 2.19 10.70
C ILE A 283 7.22 1.88 11.41
N SER A 284 7.11 2.07 12.73
CA SER A 284 5.87 1.79 13.47
C SER A 284 4.66 2.53 12.89
N ARG A 285 4.78 3.81 12.53
CA ARG A 285 3.66 4.58 11.96
C ARG A 285 3.39 4.31 10.48
N GLY A 286 4.40 3.92 9.71
CA GLY A 286 4.27 3.63 8.28
C GLY A 286 3.78 2.21 8.01
N THR A 287 4.07 1.26 8.92
CA THR A 287 3.70 -0.16 8.76
C THR A 287 2.50 -0.60 9.59
N VAL A 288 2.17 0.10 10.68
CA VAL A 288 1.00 -0.22 11.53
C VAL A 288 -0.11 0.82 11.29
N SER A 289 -1.32 0.34 11.01
CA SER A 289 -2.49 1.19 10.80
C SER A 289 -2.84 1.91 12.10
N ASN A 290 -2.52 3.20 12.22
CA ASN A 290 -2.90 4.05 13.36
C ASN A 290 -4.41 4.32 13.46
N LYS A 291 -5.25 3.61 12.69
CA LYS A 291 -6.68 3.90 12.51
C LYS A 291 -7.62 2.94 13.23
N LEU A 292 -7.14 2.00 14.06
CA LEU A 292 -8.04 1.37 15.02
C LEU A 292 -8.38 2.40 16.09
N PRO A 293 -9.63 2.93 16.13
CA PRO A 293 -10.05 3.79 17.22
C PRO A 293 -10.07 2.93 18.48
N GLY A 294 -9.14 3.18 19.41
CA GLY A 294 -9.10 2.50 20.71
C GLY A 294 -7.85 1.68 21.03
N SER A 295 -6.90 1.50 20.10
CA SER A 295 -5.62 0.85 20.40
C SER A 295 -4.52 1.89 20.56
N ASP A 296 -4.40 2.49 21.74
CA ASP A 296 -3.19 3.23 22.10
C ASP A 296 -2.07 2.19 22.29
N PRO A 297 -0.94 2.25 21.57
CA PRO A 297 0.14 1.25 21.69
C PRO A 297 0.95 1.39 23.00
N GLY A 298 0.43 2.10 24.00
CA GLY A 298 1.18 2.61 25.14
C GLY A 298 0.75 2.08 26.51
N THR A 299 -0.13 1.08 26.60
CA THR A 299 -0.60 0.54 27.89
C THR A 299 -0.17 -0.90 28.19
N ASP A 300 0.48 -1.61 27.27
CA ASP A 300 0.98 -2.97 27.52
C ASP A 300 2.47 -3.10 27.12
N LEU A 301 3.36 -2.49 27.90
CA LEU A 301 4.77 -2.89 28.07
C LEU A 301 5.24 -2.48 29.48
#